data_AF-A0A1W1BQB7-F1
#
_entry.id   AF-A0A1W1BQB7-F1
#
_cell.length_a   1.000
_cell.length_b   1.000
_cell.length_c   1.000
_cell.angle_alpha   90.00
_cell.angle_beta   90.00
_cell.angle_gamma   90.00
#
_symmetry.space_group_name_H-M   'P 1'
#
loop_
_entity.id
_entity.type
_entity.pdbx_description
1 polymer ?
#
loop_
_entity_poly.entity_id
_entity_poly.type
_entity_poly.pdbx_seq_one_letter_code
_entity_poly.pdbx_strand_id
1 'polypeptide(L)'
;MEKSQVLDHIRAAKSAHISWVQKAKLLIEGFDIDQNSIPVNSTECKFGKWFYSDAQRLNSLRNNSLECMTTIEKLHFELHDIYMNIFKLYYMTSEKGFFAKLFGSKKKITDETIEKGREYFRKLEEVSQELIVEINRLERRIIAIPDDEIKEL
;
A
#
# COMPACT_ATOMS: atom_id res chain seq x y z
N MET A 1 -8.22 11.44 -19.12
CA MET A 1 -7.66 11.96 -17.84
C MET A 1 -6.40 12.79 -18.12
N GLU A 2 -5.86 13.61 -17.20
CA GLU A 2 -4.61 14.35 -17.48
C GLU A 2 -3.36 13.54 -17.06
N LYS A 3 -2.34 13.48 -17.93
CA LYS A 3 -1.08 12.74 -17.66
C LYS A 3 -0.41 13.16 -16.35
N SER A 4 -0.36 14.46 -16.09
CA SER A 4 0.23 15.01 -14.86
C SER A 4 -0.45 14.45 -13.62
N GLN A 5 -1.79 14.39 -13.61
CA GLN A 5 -2.56 13.83 -12.50
C GLN A 5 -2.27 12.34 -12.29
N VAL A 6 -2.19 11.55 -13.38
CA VAL A 6 -1.82 10.13 -13.30
C VAL A 6 -0.43 9.95 -12.66
N LEU A 7 0.55 10.74 -13.10
CA LEU A 7 1.90 10.69 -12.54
C LEU A 7 1.93 11.12 -11.07
N ASP A 8 1.14 12.13 -10.69
CA ASP A 8 1.03 12.59 -9.32
C ASP A 8 0.43 11.50 -8.41
N HIS A 9 -0.62 10.80 -8.86
CA HIS A 9 -1.17 9.65 -8.13
C HIS A 9 -0.14 8.53 -7.96
N ILE A 10 0.59 8.19 -9.02
CA ILE A 10 1.65 7.16 -8.99
C ILE A 10 2.75 7.55 -7.99
N ARG A 11 3.22 8.80 -8.01
CA ARG A 11 4.29 9.29 -7.11
C ARG A 11 3.83 9.42 -5.67
N ALA A 12 2.59 9.86 -5.46
CA ALA A 12 1.96 9.90 -4.15
C ALA A 12 1.83 8.48 -3.57
N ALA A 13 1.47 7.49 -4.39
CA ALA A 13 1.43 6.10 -3.98
C ALA A 13 2.80 5.64 -3.48
N LYS A 14 3.87 5.82 -4.27
CA LYS A 14 5.23 5.43 -3.84
C LYS A 14 5.63 6.06 -2.50
N SER A 15 5.35 7.34 -2.34
CA SER A 15 5.66 8.08 -1.10
C SER A 15 4.87 7.54 0.10
N ALA A 16 3.59 7.23 -0.09
CA ALA A 16 2.75 6.64 0.95
C ALA A 16 3.25 5.24 1.37
N HIS A 17 3.65 4.41 0.42
CA HIS A 17 4.20 3.07 0.70
C HIS A 17 5.49 3.14 1.51
N ILE A 18 6.44 4.01 1.14
CA ILE A 18 7.68 4.23 1.91
C ILE A 18 7.36 4.64 3.35
N SER A 19 6.38 5.54 3.53
CA SER A 19 5.94 5.96 4.86
C SER A 19 5.36 4.81 5.67
N TRP A 20 4.57 3.91 5.07
CA TRP A 20 4.02 2.75 5.76
C TRP A 20 5.08 1.75 6.21
N VAL A 21 6.05 1.43 5.35
CA VAL A 21 7.17 0.54 5.72
C VAL A 21 7.94 1.14 6.91
N GLN A 22 8.21 2.45 6.88
CA GLN A 22 8.90 3.12 7.98
C GLN A 22 8.08 3.09 9.29
N LYS A 23 6.76 3.28 9.22
CA LYS A 23 5.86 3.18 10.38
C LYS A 23 5.80 1.76 10.93
N ALA A 24 5.77 0.74 10.08
CA ALA A 24 5.82 -0.66 10.50
C ALA A 24 7.11 -0.95 11.28
N LYS A 25 8.25 -0.45 10.79
CA LYS A 25 9.54 -0.59 11.48
C LYS A 25 9.52 0.06 12.86
N LEU A 26 9.05 1.31 12.96
CA LEU A 26 8.96 2.03 14.24
C LEU A 26 8.06 1.29 15.24
N LEU A 27 6.94 0.74 14.77
CA LEU A 27 6.03 -0.04 15.60
C LEU A 27 6.72 -1.30 16.18
N ILE A 28 7.51 -2.00 15.35
CA ILE A 28 8.24 -3.20 15.77
C ILE A 28 9.37 -2.87 16.76
N GLU A 29 9.99 -1.71 16.60
CA GLU A 29 10.98 -1.19 17.55
C GLU A 29 10.36 -0.67 18.86
N GLY A 30 9.03 -0.74 18.99
CA GLY A 30 8.29 -0.39 20.21
C GLY A 30 7.93 1.09 20.33
N PHE A 31 8.17 1.88 19.29
CA PHE A 31 7.77 3.28 19.27
C PHE A 31 6.25 3.43 19.11
N ASP A 32 5.71 4.48 19.72
CA ASP A 32 4.33 4.89 19.46
C ASP A 32 4.22 5.49 18.07
N ILE A 33 3.26 4.97 17.30
CA ILE A 33 2.87 5.53 16.01
C ILE A 33 1.54 6.27 16.16
N ASP A 34 1.37 7.38 15.42
CA ASP A 34 0.12 8.13 15.37
C ASP A 34 -1.05 7.20 15.00
N GLN A 35 -2.20 7.38 15.65
CA GLN A 35 -3.45 6.66 15.37
C GLN A 35 -3.92 6.81 13.92
N ASN A 36 -3.55 7.89 13.22
CA ASN A 36 -3.78 8.03 11.78
C ASN A 36 -2.94 7.05 10.93
N SER A 37 -2.05 6.28 11.55
CA SER A 37 -1.23 5.25 10.91
C SER A 37 -1.87 3.86 10.94
N ILE A 38 -3.09 3.74 11.50
CA ILE A 38 -3.88 2.52 11.43
C ILE A 38 -4.07 2.14 9.96
N PRO A 39 -3.72 0.89 9.57
CA PRO A 39 -3.93 0.43 8.21
C PRO A 39 -5.43 0.51 7.86
N VAL A 40 -5.75 1.20 6.77
CA VAL A 40 -7.08 1.11 6.15
C VAL A 40 -7.11 -0.10 5.20
N ASN A 41 -8.31 -0.52 4.79
CA ASN A 41 -8.46 -1.46 3.70
C ASN A 41 -7.70 -0.93 2.46
N SER A 42 -7.02 -1.79 1.70
CA SER A 42 -6.25 -1.41 0.51
C SER A 42 -7.12 -0.60 -0.47
N THR A 43 -8.38 -0.98 -0.66
CA THR A 43 -9.33 -0.26 -1.54
C THR A 43 -9.74 1.11 -1.01
N GLU A 44 -9.58 1.33 0.30
CA GLU A 44 -9.98 2.57 0.98
C GLU A 44 -8.86 3.60 1.10
N CYS A 45 -7.61 3.19 0.84
CA CYS A 45 -6.48 4.10 0.82
C CYS A 45 -6.55 5.04 -0.40
N LYS A 46 -5.83 6.18 -0.36
CA LYS A 46 -5.85 7.16 -1.48
C LYS A 46 -5.49 6.52 -2.83
N PHE A 47 -4.49 5.62 -2.82
CA PHE A 47 -4.10 4.89 -4.01
C PHE A 47 -5.18 3.90 -4.44
N GLY A 48 -5.71 3.08 -3.54
CA GLY A 48 -6.79 2.13 -3.84
C GLY A 48 -8.03 2.80 -4.42
N LYS A 49 -8.49 3.91 -3.83
CA LYS A 49 -9.63 4.68 -4.35
C LYS A 49 -9.41 5.15 -5.78
N TRP A 50 -8.24 5.69 -6.07
CA TRP A 50 -7.85 6.07 -7.43
C TRP A 50 -7.70 4.84 -8.34
N PHE A 51 -7.14 3.76 -7.82
CA PHE A 51 -6.85 2.53 -8.56
C PHE A 51 -8.14 1.92 -9.12
N TYR A 52 -9.16 1.75 -8.26
CA TYR A 52 -10.45 1.18 -8.63
C TYR A 52 -11.41 2.14 -9.34
N SER A 53 -11.13 3.43 -9.36
CA SER A 53 -11.93 4.41 -10.11
C SER A 53 -11.36 4.61 -11.51
N ASP A 54 -10.17 5.19 -11.61
CA ASP A 54 -9.62 5.67 -12.87
C ASP A 54 -8.44 4.83 -13.36
N ALA A 55 -7.56 4.37 -12.46
CA ALA A 55 -6.29 3.79 -12.89
C ALA A 55 -6.46 2.51 -13.73
N GLN A 56 -7.51 1.71 -13.49
CA GLN A 56 -7.78 0.50 -14.30
C GLN A 56 -7.94 0.80 -15.80
N ARG A 57 -8.32 2.02 -16.18
CA ARG A 57 -8.41 2.46 -17.58
C ARG A 57 -7.04 2.46 -18.26
N LEU A 58 -5.94 2.56 -17.51
CA LEU A 58 -4.58 2.47 -18.04
C LEU A 58 -4.30 1.10 -18.69
N ASN A 59 -5.10 0.05 -18.42
CA ASN A 59 -4.98 -1.24 -19.10
C ASN A 59 -5.19 -1.15 -20.63
N SER A 60 -5.93 -0.16 -21.12
CA SER A 60 -6.16 -0.01 -22.57
C SER A 60 -5.03 0.72 -23.30
N LEU A 61 -4.00 1.19 -22.59
CA LEU A 61 -2.83 1.78 -23.23
C LEU A 61 -2.03 0.72 -23.98
N ARG A 62 -1.70 1.00 -25.25
CA ARG A 62 -0.96 0.07 -26.12
C ARG A 62 0.41 -0.38 -25.57
N ASN A 63 1.01 0.42 -24.71
CA ASN A 63 2.32 0.15 -24.11
C ASN A 63 2.21 -0.45 -22.70
N ASN A 64 0.99 -0.71 -22.22
CA ASN A 64 0.76 -1.36 -20.95
C ASN A 64 0.67 -2.88 -21.13
N SER A 65 1.31 -3.63 -20.23
CA SER A 65 1.20 -5.08 -20.20
C SER A 65 -0.16 -5.47 -19.61
N LEU A 66 -0.78 -6.53 -20.15
CA LEU A 66 -2.03 -7.09 -19.65
C LEU A 66 -1.96 -7.47 -18.16
N GLU A 67 -0.77 -7.82 -17.67
CA GLU A 67 -0.57 -8.24 -16.29
C GLU A 67 -0.20 -7.08 -15.35
N CYS A 68 0.10 -5.89 -15.88
CA CYS A 68 0.65 -4.79 -15.10
C CYS A 68 -0.27 -4.37 -13.95
N MET A 69 -1.53 -4.06 -14.26
CA MET A 69 -2.45 -3.55 -13.25
C MET A 69 -2.83 -4.67 -12.26
N THR A 70 -3.07 -5.88 -12.75
CA THR A 70 -3.34 -7.05 -11.88
C THR A 70 -2.18 -7.37 -10.94
N THR A 71 -0.93 -7.23 -11.39
CA THR A 71 0.25 -7.44 -10.54
C THR A 71 0.35 -6.35 -9.46
N ILE A 72 0.15 -5.08 -9.83
CA ILE A 72 0.11 -3.97 -8.88
C ILE A 72 -1.01 -4.17 -7.85
N GLU A 73 -2.19 -4.59 -8.28
CA GLU A 73 -3.33 -4.87 -7.41
C GLU A 73 -3.00 -5.95 -6.38
N LYS A 74 -2.49 -7.10 -6.84
CA LYS A 74 -2.10 -8.22 -5.98
C LYS A 74 -1.08 -7.79 -4.94
N LEU A 75 0.02 -7.18 -5.38
CA LEU A 75 1.09 -6.73 -4.49
C LEU A 75 0.62 -5.66 -3.49
N HIS A 76 -0.27 -4.76 -3.92
CA HIS A 76 -0.86 -3.74 -3.06
C HIS A 76 -1.77 -4.36 -1.98
N PHE A 77 -2.61 -5.34 -2.32
CA PHE A 77 -3.39 -6.08 -1.33
C PHE A 77 -2.50 -6.81 -0.32
N GLU A 78 -1.51 -7.53 -0.81
CA GLU A 78 -0.59 -8.31 0.02
C GLU A 78 0.17 -7.41 1.00
N LEU A 79 0.65 -6.25 0.53
CA LEU A 79 1.31 -5.25 1.37
C LEU A 79 0.40 -4.77 2.51
N HIS A 80 -0.86 -4.45 2.21
CA HIS A 80 -1.83 -4.02 3.22
C HIS A 80 -2.16 -5.14 4.22
N ASP A 81 -2.28 -6.38 3.78
CA ASP A 81 -2.55 -7.52 4.67
C ASP A 81 -1.40 -7.76 5.65
N ILE A 82 -0.15 -7.77 5.14
CA ILE A 82 1.04 -7.90 5.97
C ILE A 82 1.11 -6.74 6.98
N TYR A 83 0.88 -5.50 6.54
CA TYR A 83 0.93 -4.34 7.43
C TYR A 83 -0.15 -4.41 8.53
N MET A 84 -1.35 -4.89 8.19
CA MET A 84 -2.42 -5.16 9.17
C MET A 84 -2.04 -6.27 10.16
N ASN A 85 -1.38 -7.32 9.71
CA ASN A 85 -0.91 -8.41 10.58
C ASN A 85 0.17 -7.93 11.56
N ILE A 86 1.10 -7.07 11.12
CA ILE A 86 2.04 -6.38 12.03
C ILE A 86 1.23 -5.57 13.05
N PHE A 87 0.28 -4.74 12.62
CA PHE A 87 -0.48 -3.89 13.53
C PHE A 87 -1.24 -4.69 14.61
N LYS A 88 -1.86 -5.82 14.25
CA LYS A 88 -2.58 -6.73 15.16
C LYS A 88 -1.70 -7.38 16.24
N LEU A 89 -0.39 -7.50 15.99
CA LEU A 89 0.55 -8.00 17.00
C LEU A 89 0.73 -7.00 18.15
N TYR A 90 0.77 -5.71 17.84
CA TYR A 90 1.08 -4.66 18.82
C TYR A 90 -0.17 -4.01 19.44
N TYR A 91 -1.31 -4.03 18.74
CA TYR A 91 -2.57 -3.46 19.22
C TYR A 91 -3.65 -4.53 19.44
N MET A 92 -4.51 -4.34 20.45
CA MET A 92 -5.69 -5.19 20.65
C MET A 92 -6.74 -4.91 19.57
N THR A 93 -7.00 -5.87 18.69
CA THR A 93 -8.16 -5.84 17.79
C THR A 93 -9.31 -6.59 18.44
N SER A 94 -10.40 -5.91 18.80
CA SER A 94 -11.65 -6.60 19.12
C SER A 94 -12.24 -7.17 17.83
N GLU A 95 -12.48 -8.47 17.76
CA GLU A 95 -13.01 -9.18 16.58
C GLU A 95 -14.42 -8.76 16.12
N LYS A 96 -15.05 -7.76 16.76
CA LYS A 96 -16.41 -7.34 16.43
C LYS A 96 -16.44 -6.14 15.48
N GLY A 97 -16.50 -6.45 14.18
CA GLY A 97 -17.05 -5.58 13.15
C GLY A 97 -16.13 -4.44 12.74
N PHE A 98 -15.86 -4.38 11.43
CA PHE A 98 -14.89 -3.55 10.73
C PHE A 98 -14.74 -2.05 11.11
N PHE A 99 -15.58 -1.43 11.95
CA PHE A 99 -15.55 0.03 12.16
C PHE A 99 -15.99 0.60 13.53
N ALA A 100 -16.04 -0.16 14.63
CA ALA A 100 -16.47 0.44 15.91
C ALA A 100 -15.44 0.26 17.03
N LYS A 101 -14.58 1.28 17.20
CA LYS A 101 -13.73 1.49 18.39
C LYS A 101 -12.52 0.55 18.53
N LEU A 102 -11.48 0.80 17.72
CA LEU A 102 -10.10 0.39 17.98
C LEU A 102 -9.48 1.15 19.17
N PHE A 103 -10.15 1.12 20.33
CA PHE A 103 -9.55 1.52 21.60
C PHE A 103 -8.98 0.26 22.26
N GLY A 104 -7.82 -0.16 21.76
CA GLY A 104 -7.05 -1.27 22.32
C GLY A 104 -5.85 -0.75 23.07
N SER A 105 -5.77 -0.97 24.38
CA SER A 105 -4.53 -0.83 25.15
C SER A 105 -3.42 -1.65 24.48
N LYS A 106 -2.18 -1.14 24.45
CA LYS A 106 -1.02 -1.87 23.93
C LYS A 106 -0.98 -3.28 24.55
N LYS A 107 -0.84 -4.32 23.72
CA LYS A 107 -0.58 -5.66 24.23
C LYS A 107 0.76 -5.65 24.97
N LYS A 108 0.93 -6.54 25.96
CA LYS A 108 2.25 -6.78 26.54
C LYS A 108 3.15 -7.33 25.42
N ILE A 109 4.11 -6.52 24.99
CA ILE A 109 5.07 -6.90 23.96
C ILE A 109 6.00 -7.96 24.56
N THR A 110 6.05 -9.13 23.94
CA THR A 110 6.95 -10.24 24.29
C THR A 110 8.03 -10.40 23.22
N ASP A 111 9.11 -11.11 23.52
CA ASP A 111 10.14 -11.43 22.52
C ASP A 111 9.57 -12.20 21.32
N GLU A 112 8.59 -13.08 21.56
CA GLU A 112 7.85 -13.77 20.49
C GLU A 112 7.07 -12.79 19.59
N THR A 113 6.47 -11.75 20.17
CA THR A 113 5.75 -10.71 19.41
C THR A 113 6.72 -9.94 18.52
N ILE A 114 7.89 -9.60 19.05
CA ILE A 114 8.95 -8.90 18.32
C ILE A 114 9.47 -9.77 17.18
N GLU A 115 9.75 -11.05 17.42
CA GLU A 115 10.26 -11.96 16.39
C GLU A 115 9.25 -12.15 15.25
N LYS A 116 7.98 -12.38 15.58
CA LYS A 116 6.90 -12.44 14.58
C LYS A 116 6.75 -11.12 13.82
N GLY A 117 6.87 -9.99 14.51
CA GLY A 117 6.87 -8.67 13.90
C GLY A 117 8.01 -8.50 12.88
N ARG A 118 9.23 -8.93 13.24
CA ARG A 118 10.40 -8.91 12.35
C ARG A 118 10.21 -9.81 11.14
N GLU A 119 9.61 -10.99 11.30
CA GLU A 119 9.30 -11.89 10.19
C GLU A 119 8.32 -11.23 9.19
N TYR A 120 7.21 -10.69 9.69
CA TYR A 120 6.26 -9.97 8.83
C TYR A 120 6.90 -8.74 8.19
N PHE A 121 7.80 -8.05 8.89
CA PHE A 121 8.49 -6.89 8.33
C PHE A 121 9.39 -7.25 7.16
N ARG A 122 10.13 -8.36 7.22
CA ARG A 122 10.92 -8.84 6.06
C ARG A 122 10.03 -9.10 4.85
N LYS A 123 8.88 -9.74 5.06
CA LYS A 123 7.87 -9.96 4.00
C LYS A 123 7.31 -8.65 3.46
N LEU A 124 7.03 -7.69 4.35
CA LEU A 124 6.56 -6.35 3.97
C LEU A 124 7.59 -5.63 3.10
N GLU A 125 8.88 -5.69 3.45
CA GLU A 125 9.96 -5.10 2.67
C GLU A 125 10.08 -5.72 1.28
N GLU A 126 10.02 -7.05 1.19
CA GLU A 126 10.07 -7.79 -0.08
C GLU A 126 8.91 -7.39 -1.00
N VAL A 127 7.67 -7.53 -0.53
CA VAL A 127 6.47 -7.16 -1.31
C VAL A 127 6.47 -5.67 -1.66
N SER A 128 6.93 -4.81 -0.75
CA SER A 128 7.06 -3.37 -1.03
C SER A 128 8.07 -3.09 -2.13
N GLN A 129 9.19 -3.80 -2.18
CA GLN A 129 10.19 -3.60 -3.24
C GLN A 129 9.63 -4.02 -4.59
N GLU A 130 8.95 -5.18 -4.65
CA GLU A 130 8.30 -5.66 -5.87
C GLU A 130 7.23 -4.67 -6.36
N LEU A 131 6.36 -4.19 -5.46
CA LEU A 131 5.33 -3.22 -5.80
C LEU A 131 5.93 -1.93 -6.36
N ILE A 132 6.99 -1.40 -5.74
CA ILE A 132 7.65 -0.18 -6.20
C ILE A 132 8.29 -0.39 -7.58
N VAL A 133 8.85 -1.58 -7.86
CA VAL A 133 9.38 -1.91 -9.19
C VAL A 133 8.27 -1.85 -10.25
N GLU A 134 7.12 -2.46 -9.97
CA GLU A 134 5.99 -2.45 -10.92
C GLU A 134 5.38 -1.06 -11.10
N ILE A 135 5.22 -0.29 -10.02
CA ILE A 135 4.77 1.10 -10.10
C ILE A 135 5.76 1.96 -10.91
N ASN A 136 7.07 1.77 -10.74
CA ASN A 136 8.08 2.49 -11.54
C ASN A 136 8.09 2.05 -13.01
N ARG A 137 7.74 0.80 -13.32
CA ARG A 137 7.54 0.34 -14.70
C ARG A 137 6.31 1.00 -15.30
N LEU A 138 5.21 1.11 -14.56
CA LEU A 138 4.02 1.84 -15.00
C LEU A 138 4.34 3.32 -15.23
N GLU A 139 4.99 3.99 -14.28
CA GLU A 139 5.37 5.41 -14.41
C GLU A 139 6.18 5.68 -15.69
N ARG A 140 7.19 4.86 -15.96
CA ARG A 140 8.00 5.00 -17.18
C ARG A 140 7.17 4.86 -18.46
N ARG A 141 6.18 3.97 -18.47
CA ARG A 141 5.25 3.80 -19.59
C ARG A 141 4.33 5.01 -19.76
N ILE A 142 3.83 5.58 -18.67
CA ILE A 142 3.02 6.82 -18.67
C ILE A 142 3.84 8.03 -19.12
N ILE A 143 5.13 8.11 -18.77
CA ILE A 143 6.01 9.18 -19.26
C ILE A 143 6.24 9.06 -20.78
N ALA A 144 6.43 7.84 -21.27
CA ALA A 144 6.81 7.59 -22.66
C ALA A 144 5.64 7.67 -23.66
N ILE A 145 4.39 7.57 -23.20
CA ILE A 145 3.22 7.68 -24.07
C ILE A 145 2.83 9.15 -24.29
N PRO A 146 2.35 9.58 -25.46
CA PRO A 146 1.79 10.92 -25.69
C PRO A 146 0.64 11.32 -24.75
N ASP A 147 0.42 12.64 -24.57
CA ASP A 147 -0.61 13.19 -23.67
C ASP A 147 -2.04 12.92 -24.16
N ASP A 148 -2.26 13.01 -25.46
CA ASP A 148 -3.53 12.76 -26.15
C ASP A 148 -4.06 11.35 -25.87
N GLU A 149 -3.20 10.33 -25.91
CA GLU A 149 -3.60 8.96 -25.61
C GLU A 149 -4.08 8.76 -24.17
N ILE A 150 -3.57 9.52 -23.21
CA ILE A 150 -4.05 9.50 -21.82
C ILE A 150 -5.33 10.32 -21.66
N LYS A 151 -5.50 11.37 -22.47
CA LYS A 151 -6.71 12.20 -22.48
C LYS A 151 -7.92 11.46 -23.05
N GLU A 152 -7.69 10.54 -23.96
CA GLU A 152 -8.72 9.64 -24.55
C GLU A 152 -9.17 8.55 -23.57
N LEU A 153 -8.38 8.28 -22.52
CA LEU A 153 -8.79 7.52 -21.34
C LEU A 153 -9.53 8.38 -20.31
#